data_AF-X0VHH3-F1
#
_entry.id   AF-X0VHH3-F1
#
_cell.length_a   1.000
_cell.length_b   1.000
_cell.length_c   1.000
_cell.angle_alpha   90.00
_cell.angle_beta   90.00
_cell.angle_gamma   90.00
#
_symmetry.space_group_name_H-M   'P 1'
#
loop_
_entity.id
_entity.type
_entity.pdbx_description
1 polymer ?
#
loop_
_entity_poly.entity_id
_entity_poly.type
_entity_poly.pdbx_seq_one_letter_code
_entity_poly.pdbx_strand_id
1 'polypeptide(L)' 'VIKNNPLTPRRISKIHFGEDLDEINSFMALSEVLGHLFYLEDLGKIEKIEKNGIFYYKS' A
#
# COMPACT_ATOMS: atom_id res chain seq x y z
N VAL A 1 8.35 4.93 -3.84
CA VAL A 1 7.12 4.55 -4.59
C VAL A 1 5.95 5.52 -4.35
N ILE A 2 5.76 6.05 -3.13
CA ILE A 2 4.64 6.96 -2.76
C ILE A 2 5.04 8.44 -2.54
N LYS A 3 6.25 8.82 -2.92
CA LYS A 3 6.76 10.19 -2.76
C LYS A 3 5.98 11.13 -3.68
N ASN A 4 5.28 12.11 -3.12
CA ASN A 4 4.45 13.13 -3.80
C ASN A 4 3.15 12.67 -4.49
N ASN A 5 2.78 11.38 -4.42
CA ASN A 5 1.50 10.90 -4.93
C ASN A 5 0.91 9.86 -3.96
N PRO A 6 -0.11 10.20 -3.17
CA PRO A 6 -0.76 9.24 -2.28
C PRO A 6 -1.34 8.07 -3.07
N LEU A 7 -0.99 6.83 -2.72
CA LEU A 7 -1.48 5.63 -3.38
C LEU A 7 -2.21 4.72 -2.39
N THR A 8 -3.17 3.94 -2.89
CA THR A 8 -3.83 2.91 -2.09
C THR A 8 -2.89 1.70 -1.90
N PRO A 9 -3.04 0.93 -0.81
CA PRO A 9 -2.27 -0.31 -0.61
C PRO A 9 -2.33 -1.25 -1.82
N ARG A 10 -3.51 -1.39 -2.43
CA ARG A 10 -3.69 -2.19 -3.64
C ARG A 10 -2.87 -1.68 -4.82
N ARG A 11 -2.78 -0.36 -5.03
CA ARG A 11 -1.96 0.19 -6.12
C ARG A 11 -0.48 0.01 -5.86
N ILE A 12 -0.05 0.17 -4.60
CA ILE A 12 1.34 -0.06 -4.18
C ILE A 12 1.72 -1.54 -4.41
N SER A 13 0.87 -2.47 -3.99
CA SER A 13 1.05 -3.90 -4.22
C SER A 13 1.22 -4.23 -5.70
N LYS A 14 0.36 -3.69 -6.57
CA LYS A 14 0.47 -3.89 -8.03
C LYS A 14 1.76 -3.35 -8.63
N ILE A 15 2.24 -2.20 -8.15
CA ILE A 15 3.51 -1.62 -8.62
C ILE A 15 4.70 -2.48 -8.17
N HIS A 16 4.63 -3.07 -6.97
CA HIS A 16 5.73 -3.85 -6.40
C HIS A 16 5.80 -5.28 -6.94
N PHE A 17 4.66 -5.96 -7.06
CA PHE A 17 4.59 -7.39 -7.40
C PHE A 17 4.06 -7.69 -8.80
N GLY A 18 3.58 -6.67 -9.53
CA GLY A 18 2.95 -6.82 -10.84
C GLY A 18 1.43 -7.01 -10.77
N GLU A 19 0.79 -7.13 -11.94
CA GLU A 19 -0.66 -7.30 -12.06
C GLU A 19 -1.08 -8.73 -12.45
N ASP A 20 -0.15 -9.57 -12.90
CA ASP A 20 -0.39 -10.97 -13.29
C ASP A 20 -0.16 -11.94 -12.12
N LEU A 21 -0.89 -11.74 -11.03
CA LEU A 21 -0.93 -12.66 -9.90
C LEU A 21 -2.29 -13.36 -9.85
N ASP A 22 -2.29 -14.64 -9.50
CA ASP A 22 -3.53 -15.33 -9.11
C ASP A 22 -4.11 -14.73 -7.82
N GLU A 23 -5.30 -15.19 -7.43
CA GLU A 23 -6.03 -14.65 -6.30
C GLU A 23 -5.26 -14.79 -4.97
N ILE A 24 -4.64 -15.95 -4.73
CA ILE A 24 -3.91 -16.22 -3.49
C ILE A 24 -2.66 -15.35 -3.44
N ASN A 25 -1.90 -15.29 -4.52
CA ASN A 25 -0.70 -14.48 -4.60
C ASN A 25 -1.02 -12.97 -4.53
N SER A 26 -2.15 -12.54 -5.10
CA SER A 26 -2.64 -11.17 -4.95
C SER A 26 -2.97 -10.81 -3.51
N PHE A 27 -3.59 -11.73 -2.75
CA PHE A 27 -3.88 -11.55 -1.34
C PHE A 27 -2.61 -11.48 -0.49
N MET A 28 -1.65 -12.37 -0.74
CA MET A 28 -0.35 -12.39 -0.03
C MET A 28 0.44 -11.10 -0.29
N ALA A 29 0.53 -10.68 -1.56
CA ALA A 29 1.19 -9.44 -1.96
C ALA A 29 0.58 -8.22 -1.25
N LEU A 30 -0.75 -8.12 -1.20
CA LEU A 30 -1.43 -7.04 -0.49
C LEU A 30 -1.16 -7.08 1.02
N SER A 31 -1.14 -8.27 1.62
CA SER A 31 -0.89 -8.46 3.05
C SER A 31 0.52 -8.01 3.43
N GLU A 32 1.52 -8.33 2.61
CA GLU A 32 2.91 -7.87 2.81
C GLU A 32 3.02 -6.34 2.71
N VAL A 33 2.40 -5.74 1.69
CA VAL A 33 2.36 -4.28 1.55
C VAL A 33 1.71 -3.63 2.77
N LEU A 34 0.58 -4.16 3.26
CA LEU A 34 -0.08 -3.62 4.45
C LEU A 34 0.82 -3.70 5.69
N GLY A 35 1.51 -4.82 5.90
CA GLY A 35 2.46 -4.97 7.00
C GLY A 35 3.57 -3.91 6.97
N HIS A 36 4.14 -3.65 5.79
CA HIS A 36 5.14 -2.60 5.62
C HIS A 36 4.56 -1.18 5.84
N LEU A 37 3.36 -0.91 5.34
CA LEU A 37 2.73 0.39 5.51
C LEU A 37 2.44 0.69 6.98
N PHE A 38 1.90 -0.28 7.72
CA PHE A 38 1.66 -0.11 9.16
C PHE A 38 2.94 0.12 9.94
N TYR A 39 4.00 -0.64 9.63
CA TYR A 39 5.30 -0.45 10.27
C TYR A 39 5.89 0.94 9.99
N LEU A 40 5.78 1.43 8.75
CA LEU A 40 6.29 2.76 8.39
C LEU A 40 5.44 3.91 8.94
N GLU A 41 4.13 3.71 9.05
CA GLU A 41 3.20 4.66 9.66
C GLU A 41 3.50 4.80 11.16
N ASP A 42 3.72 3.69 11.87
CA ASP A 42 4.09 3.67 13.29
C ASP A 42 5.41 4.40 13.56
N LEU A 43 6.37 4.30 12.64
CA LEU A 43 7.62 5.06 12.69
C LEU A 43 7.48 6.55 12.30
N GLY A 44 6.29 7.01 11.92
CA GLY A 44 6.06 8.39 11.45
C GLY A 44 6.72 8.72 10.11
N LYS A 45 7.08 7.70 9.31
CA LYS A 45 7.78 7.88 8.02
C LYS A 45 6.84 8.09 6.85
N ILE A 46 5.58 7.71 7.00
CA ILE A 46 4.52 7.90 6.00
C ILE A 46 3.24 8.35 6.71
N GLU A 47 2.40 9.06 5.98
CA GLU A 47 1.07 9.49 6.44
C GLU A 47 -0.02 8.67 5.75
N LYS A 48 -1.04 8.31 6.53
CA LYS A 48 -2.28 7.70 6.06
C LYS A 48 -3.35 8.77 5.89
N ILE A 49 -4.01 8.78 4.73
CA ILE A 49 -5.07 9.73 4.38
C ILE A 49 -6.32 8.94 4.00
N GLU A 50 -7.46 9.30 4.58
CA GLU A 50 -8.77 8.77 4.17
C GLU A 50 -9.46 9.76 3.22
N LYS A 51 -9.97 9.25 2.08
CA LYS A 51 -10.81 10.01 1.15
C LYS A 51 -11.97 9.13 0.71
N ASN A 52 -13.21 9.54 1.02
CA ASN A 52 -14.43 8.81 0.66
C ASN A 52 -14.39 7.32 1.10
N GLY A 53 -13.88 7.04 2.32
CA GLY A 53 -13.74 5.68 2.84
C GLY A 53 -12.57 4.86 2.27
N ILE A 54 -11.72 5.46 1.41
CA ILE A 54 -10.56 4.80 0.82
C ILE A 54 -9.29 5.35 1.48
N PHE A 55 -8.42 4.45 1.93
CA PHE A 55 -7.12 4.79 2.51
C PHE A 55 -6.02 4.89 1.45
N TYR A 56 -5.24 5.97 1.57
CA TYR A 56 -4.07 6.28 0.77
C TYR A 56 -2.87 6.51 1.69
N TYR A 57 -1.67 6.19 1.20
CA TYR A 57 -0.41 6.41 1.92
C TYR A 57 0.53 7.28 1.10
N LYS A 58 1.20 8.23 1.77
CA LYS A 58 2.25 9.10 1.19
C LYS A 58 3.46 9.16 2.12
N SER A 59 4.67 9.32 1.56
CA SER A 59 5.89 9.62 2.33
C SER A 59 6.32 11.07 2.17
#